data_AF-A0A9X1RGY8-F1
#
_entry.id   AF-A0A9X1RGY8-F1
#
_cell.length_a   1.000
_cell.length_b   1.000
_cell.length_c   1.000
_cell.angle_alpha   90.00
_cell.angle_beta   90.00
_cell.angle_gamma   90.00
#
_symmetry.space_group_name_H-M   'P 1'
#
loop_
_entity.id
_entity.type
_entity.pdbx_description
1 polymer ?
#
loop_
_entity_poly.entity_id
_entity_poly.type
_entity_poly.pdbx_seq_one_letter_code
_entity_poly.pdbx_strand_id
1 'polypeptide(L)'
;MSGDPKLERIAKGNALALCATGTWTASFAPALERMVADAEKLAGSPQNIFIDVSEVAKLDTFGAWLIERLRRSLTKGEVEAQIAGLSANYSSLVDEVRRVRATPVVETSAITITGMLEQIGRAVAGVGGTFAGLIDMLGAVLAAGAHVLIHPRSFRLTSTVHHMEQVCWRAVPIIVLITFLIGCIIAQQGIFHFRRFGADIFVVDMLGVLVLREIGVLLVAIMVAGRSGSAYTAELGSMKMREEIDALRTMGFDPIEVLILPRMLALVLALPILAFLGAMAALYGGGLVAWLYGGVDPEAFLLRLRDAISIDHFIVGIVKAPVMAAVIGIVACVEGLAVQGSAESLGQHTTASVVKGIFFVIVMDGVFAIFFASIGM
;
A
#
# COMPACT_ATOMS: atom_id res chain seq x y z
N MET A 1 18.27 32.98 39.87
CA MET A 1 17.29 31.98 40.34
C MET A 1 17.10 30.98 39.21
N SER A 2 17.40 29.70 39.44
CA SER A 2 17.56 28.68 38.39
C SER A 2 16.28 28.51 37.57
N GLY A 3 16.38 28.64 36.24
CA GLY A 3 15.25 28.51 35.32
C GLY A 3 14.82 27.06 35.05
N ASP A 4 15.51 26.09 35.65
CA ASP A 4 15.26 24.67 35.43
C ASP A 4 13.92 24.23 36.04
N PRO A 5 13.10 23.46 35.29
CA PRO A 5 11.84 22.97 35.80
C PRO A 5 12.04 21.92 36.89
N LYS A 6 11.18 21.95 37.90
CA LYS A 6 11.09 20.90 38.92
C LYS A 6 9.63 20.55 39.19
N LEU A 7 9.43 19.30 39.63
CA LEU A 7 8.16 18.79 40.12
C LEU A 7 8.40 18.12 41.47
N GLU A 8 8.09 18.84 42.55
CA GLU A 8 8.30 18.36 43.92
C GLU A 8 6.99 17.88 44.53
N ARG A 9 7.08 16.91 45.44
CA ARG A 9 5.91 16.34 46.12
C ARG A 9 5.88 16.83 47.55
N ILE A 10 4.76 17.41 47.94
CA ILE A 10 4.53 17.88 49.30
C ILE A 10 3.30 17.15 49.85
N ALA A 11 3.51 16.34 50.90
CA ALA A 11 2.40 15.72 51.61
C ALA A 11 1.74 16.78 52.52
N LYS A 12 0.50 17.15 52.23
CA LYS A 12 -0.32 18.05 53.05
C LYS A 12 -1.42 17.23 53.74
N GLY A 13 -1.09 16.57 54.84
CA GLY A 13 -2.04 15.73 55.59
C GLY A 13 -2.58 14.58 54.73
N ASN A 14 -3.90 14.49 54.56
CA ASN A 14 -4.56 13.46 53.73
C ASN A 14 -4.61 13.80 52.22
N ALA A 15 -3.94 14.90 51.81
CA ALA A 15 -3.88 15.37 50.43
C ALA A 15 -2.44 15.33 49.89
N LEU A 16 -2.31 14.94 48.62
CA LEU A 16 -1.05 14.98 47.88
C LEU A 16 -0.99 16.26 47.06
N ALA A 17 0.00 17.13 47.34
CA ALA A 17 0.29 18.30 46.51
C ALA A 17 1.51 18.04 45.63
N LEU A 18 1.36 18.25 44.33
CA LEU A 18 2.46 18.26 43.34
C LEU A 18 2.76 19.72 43.00
N CYS A 19 3.93 20.21 43.40
CA CYS A 19 4.35 21.58 43.18
C CYS A 19 5.24 21.65 41.93
N ALA A 20 4.70 22.25 40.88
CA ALA A 20 5.42 22.55 39.65
C ALA A 20 6.12 23.91 39.78
N THR A 21 7.44 23.93 39.62
CA THR A 21 8.25 25.16 39.72
C THR A 21 9.14 25.32 38.48
N GLY A 22 9.56 26.56 38.20
CA GLY A 22 10.50 26.87 37.11
C GLY A 22 9.86 27.03 35.74
N THR A 23 10.60 26.74 34.66
CA THR A 23 10.17 26.98 33.27
C THR A 23 9.58 25.73 32.63
N TRP A 24 8.27 25.71 32.40
CA TRP A 24 7.53 24.61 31.80
C TRP A 24 7.28 24.87 30.32
N THR A 25 8.35 24.76 29.52
CA THR A 25 8.30 24.92 28.07
C THR A 25 8.88 23.71 27.33
N ALA A 26 8.56 23.58 26.04
CA ALA A 26 9.03 22.52 25.15
C ALA A 26 10.57 22.41 25.10
N SER A 27 11.29 23.49 25.40
CA SER A 27 12.76 23.49 25.51
C SER A 27 13.29 22.51 26.56
N PHE A 28 12.49 22.16 27.57
CA PHE A 28 12.82 21.21 28.62
C PHE A 28 12.03 19.89 28.51
N ALA A 29 11.47 19.58 27.32
CA ALA A 29 10.57 18.45 27.13
C ALA A 29 11.09 17.10 27.67
N PRO A 30 12.34 16.66 27.42
CA PRO A 30 12.82 15.37 27.90
C PRO A 30 12.88 15.26 29.43
N ALA A 31 13.17 16.37 30.11
CA ALA A 31 13.23 16.41 31.57
C ALA A 31 11.82 16.45 32.19
N LEU A 32 10.95 17.29 31.63
CA LEU A 32 9.54 17.41 32.04
C LEU A 32 8.77 16.10 31.85
N GLU A 33 8.96 15.41 30.73
CA GLU A 33 8.29 14.11 30.49
C GLU A 33 8.69 13.04 31.48
N ARG A 34 9.99 12.94 31.83
CA ARG A 34 10.47 12.00 32.84
C ARG A 34 9.88 12.31 34.22
N MET A 35 9.92 13.58 34.63
CA MET A 35 9.36 14.02 35.91
C MET A 35 7.86 13.73 36.02
N VAL A 36 7.09 13.98 34.95
CA VAL A 36 5.66 13.69 34.89
C VAL A 36 5.41 12.17 34.89
N ALA A 37 6.15 11.38 34.12
CA ALA A 37 6.01 9.93 34.09
C ALA A 37 6.32 9.28 35.46
N ASP A 38 7.33 9.80 36.17
CA ASP A 38 7.65 9.35 37.54
C ASP A 38 6.58 9.78 38.55
N ALA A 39 5.97 10.97 38.36
CA ALA A 39 4.80 11.43 39.12
C ALA A 39 3.59 10.49 38.96
N GLU A 40 3.30 10.08 37.73
CA GLU A 40 2.19 9.19 37.38
C GLU A 40 2.34 7.77 37.99
N LYS A 41 3.56 7.22 38.04
CA LYS A 41 3.81 5.85 38.53
C LYS A 41 3.67 5.67 40.04
N LEU A 42 3.93 6.71 40.82
CA LEU A 42 4.00 6.65 42.28
C LEU A 42 2.74 7.22 42.97
N ALA A 43 1.64 7.42 42.24
CA ALA A 43 0.37 7.82 42.83
C ALA A 43 -0.28 6.62 43.55
N GLY A 44 -0.03 6.52 44.87
CA GLY A 44 -0.92 5.81 45.78
C GLY A 44 -2.31 6.49 45.83
N SER A 45 -3.25 6.00 46.64
CA SER A 45 -4.64 6.50 46.70
C SER A 45 -4.90 7.54 47.81
N PRO A 46 -4.39 8.79 47.76
CA PRO A 46 -4.89 9.86 48.62
C PRO A 46 -6.26 10.33 48.08
N GLN A 47 -7.15 10.71 49.00
CA GLN A 47 -8.52 11.14 48.68
C GLN A 47 -8.58 12.52 48.01
N ASN A 48 -7.51 13.33 48.07
CA ASN A 48 -7.43 14.65 47.44
C ASN A 48 -6.04 14.89 46.80
N ILE A 49 -6.01 15.27 45.53
CA ILE A 49 -4.77 15.56 44.77
C ILE A 49 -4.82 16.98 44.23
N PHE A 50 -3.82 17.79 44.57
CA PHE A 50 -3.66 19.16 44.09
C PHE A 50 -2.38 19.29 43.26
N ILE A 51 -2.47 19.93 42.10
CA ILE A 51 -1.32 20.29 41.25
C ILE A 51 -1.15 21.81 41.38
N ASP A 52 -0.16 22.23 42.17
CA ASP A 52 0.16 23.64 42.39
C ASP A 52 1.14 24.12 41.32
N VAL A 53 0.70 25.11 40.53
CA VAL A 53 1.48 25.71 39.45
C VAL A 53 1.86 27.17 39.74
N SER A 54 1.74 27.62 41.00
CA SER A 54 1.98 29.02 41.40
C SER A 54 3.41 29.50 41.13
N GLU A 55 4.39 28.61 41.21
CA GLU A 55 5.82 28.93 41.03
C GLU A 55 6.33 28.62 39.60
N VAL A 56 5.42 28.42 38.64
CA VAL A 56 5.78 28.27 37.22
C VAL A 56 6.07 29.65 36.62
N ALA A 57 7.32 29.87 36.25
CA ALA A 57 7.78 31.16 35.70
C ALA A 57 7.31 31.40 34.26
N LYS A 58 7.27 30.34 33.44
CA LYS A 58 6.85 30.37 32.03
C LYS A 58 6.16 29.07 31.67
N LEU A 59 5.06 29.17 30.92
CA LEU A 59 4.26 28.04 30.45
C LEU A 59 3.96 28.19 28.96
N ASP A 60 4.18 27.14 28.17
CA ASP A 60 3.75 27.05 26.77
C ASP A 60 2.72 25.94 26.56
N THR A 61 2.28 25.73 25.31
CA THR A 61 1.28 24.71 24.95
C THR A 61 1.70 23.30 25.35
N PHE A 62 3.01 22.98 25.28
CA PHE A 62 3.53 21.67 25.67
C PHE A 62 3.49 21.50 27.19
N GLY A 63 3.93 22.51 27.96
CA GLY A 63 3.85 22.51 29.41
C GLY A 63 2.41 22.43 29.92
N ALA A 64 1.50 23.19 29.31
CA ALA A 64 0.07 23.16 29.63
C ALA A 64 -0.54 21.77 29.36
N TRP A 65 -0.15 21.12 28.26
CA TRP A 65 -0.54 19.75 27.96
C TRP A 65 0.01 18.73 28.96
N LEU A 66 1.26 18.87 29.43
CA LEU A 66 1.81 17.98 30.45
C LEU A 66 1.08 18.10 31.79
N ILE A 67 0.73 19.32 32.21
CA ILE A 67 -0.03 19.55 33.44
C ILE A 67 -1.43 18.93 33.32
N GLU A 68 -2.11 19.10 32.18
CA GLU A 68 -3.42 18.49 31.95
C GLU A 68 -3.32 16.96 31.82
N ARG A 69 -2.26 16.42 31.21
CA ARG A 69 -1.99 14.97 31.16
C ARG A 69 -1.81 14.39 32.56
N LEU A 70 -0.99 15.06 33.39
CA LEU A 70 -0.78 14.67 34.78
C LEU A 70 -2.08 14.71 35.58
N ARG A 71 -2.88 15.78 35.43
CA ARG A 71 -4.21 15.89 36.06
C ARG A 71 -5.13 14.74 35.65
N ARG A 72 -5.21 14.43 34.36
CA ARG A 72 -6.03 13.33 33.82
C ARG A 72 -5.56 11.97 34.33
N SER A 73 -4.24 11.73 34.35
CA SER A 73 -3.67 10.46 34.84
C SER A 73 -3.92 10.22 36.33
N LEU A 74 -3.92 11.30 37.12
CA LEU A 74 -4.21 11.28 38.55
C LEU A 74 -5.71 11.28 38.88
N THR A 75 -6.57 11.60 37.92
CA THR A 75 -8.03 11.54 38.09
C THR A 75 -8.49 10.09 37.86
N LYS A 76 -8.73 9.35 38.95
CA LYS A 76 -9.21 7.96 38.93
C LYS A 76 -10.44 7.81 39.84
N GLY A 77 -11.54 7.31 39.28
CA GLY A 77 -12.79 7.09 40.03
C GLY A 77 -13.46 8.40 40.43
N GLU A 78 -13.79 8.56 41.71
CA GLU A 78 -14.47 9.75 42.27
C GLU A 78 -13.49 10.87 42.72
N VAL A 79 -12.18 10.66 42.60
CA VAL A 79 -11.17 11.65 43.02
C VAL A 79 -10.72 12.47 41.81
N GLU A 80 -11.14 13.74 41.76
CA GLU A 80 -10.72 14.69 40.73
C GLU A 80 -9.49 15.49 41.18
N ALA A 81 -8.41 15.42 40.40
CA ALA A 81 -7.23 16.23 40.66
C ALA A 81 -7.48 17.70 40.28
N GLN A 82 -7.22 18.63 41.21
CA GLN A 82 -7.44 20.07 41.03
C GLN A 82 -6.13 20.80 40.71
N ILE A 83 -6.18 21.72 39.75
CA ILE A 83 -5.05 22.62 39.46
C ILE A 83 -5.21 23.87 40.33
N ALA A 84 -4.21 24.18 41.15
CA ALA A 84 -4.16 25.36 42.01
C ALA A 84 -3.06 26.32 41.54
N GLY A 85 -3.24 27.63 41.73
CA GLY A 85 -2.17 28.61 41.47
C GLY A 85 -1.97 29.02 40.02
N LEU A 86 -2.90 28.70 39.12
CA LEU A 86 -2.78 29.07 37.71
C LEU A 86 -2.88 30.60 37.54
N SER A 87 -1.85 31.20 36.92
CA SER A 87 -1.88 32.63 36.64
C SER A 87 -2.95 32.97 35.58
N ALA A 88 -3.55 34.16 35.69
CA ALA A 88 -4.60 34.60 34.77
C ALA A 88 -4.15 34.57 33.29
N ASN A 89 -2.86 34.80 33.04
CA ASN A 89 -2.26 34.83 31.70
C ASN A 89 -2.25 33.46 31.00
N TYR A 90 -2.33 32.36 31.75
CA TYR A 90 -2.27 30.99 31.20
C TYR A 90 -3.61 30.24 31.30
N SER A 91 -4.65 30.87 31.84
CA SER A 91 -5.99 30.29 31.98
C SER A 91 -6.59 29.84 30.63
N SER A 92 -6.56 30.73 29.63
CA SER A 92 -7.07 30.45 28.29
C SER A 92 -6.34 29.29 27.59
N LEU A 93 -5.02 29.20 27.77
CA LEU A 93 -4.20 28.14 27.19
C LEU A 93 -4.55 26.77 27.79
N VAL A 94 -4.69 26.69 29.11
CA VAL A 94 -5.04 25.44 29.81
C VAL A 94 -6.46 25.01 29.48
N ASP A 95 -7.40 25.96 29.38
CA ASP A 95 -8.79 25.68 28.99
C ASP A 95 -8.89 25.15 27.56
N GLU A 96 -8.11 25.69 26.62
CA GLU A 96 -8.10 25.22 25.24
C GLU A 96 -7.51 23.82 25.12
N VAL A 97 -6.41 23.54 25.82
CA VAL A 97 -5.81 22.20 25.91
C VAL A 97 -6.75 21.21 26.58
N ARG A 98 -7.52 21.65 27.59
CA ARG A 98 -8.52 20.82 28.27
C ARG A 98 -9.65 20.37 27.34
N ARG A 99 -10.04 21.20 26.37
CA ARG A 99 -11.09 20.86 25.37
C ARG A 99 -10.63 19.78 24.40
N VAL A 100 -9.33 19.62 24.18
CA VAL A 100 -8.79 18.57 23.32
C VAL A 100 -8.90 17.23 24.05
N ARG A 101 -9.79 16.35 23.54
CA ARG A 101 -9.86 14.95 23.99
C ARG A 101 -8.52 14.28 23.70
N ALA A 102 -7.92 13.69 24.73
CA ALA A 102 -6.75 12.83 24.50
C ALA A 102 -7.19 11.65 23.63
N THR A 103 -6.47 11.39 22.56
CA THR A 103 -6.49 10.09 21.89
C THR A 103 -6.18 9.04 22.96
N PRO A 104 -6.98 7.98 23.11
CA PRO A 104 -6.70 6.95 24.11
C PRO A 104 -5.27 6.44 23.92
N VAL A 105 -4.51 6.42 25.02
CA VAL A 105 -3.16 5.83 25.02
C VAL A 105 -3.36 4.36 24.66
N VAL A 106 -2.89 3.95 23.49
CA VAL A 106 -2.85 2.54 23.11
C VAL A 106 -1.97 1.86 24.15
N GLU A 107 -2.58 1.04 25.01
CA GLU A 107 -1.82 0.21 25.94
C GLU A 107 -0.86 -0.64 25.13
N THR A 108 0.44 -0.38 25.24
CA THR A 108 1.48 -1.22 24.68
C THR A 108 1.51 -2.51 25.49
N SER A 109 0.64 -3.46 25.13
CA SER A 109 0.70 -4.83 25.62
C SER A 109 2.09 -5.39 25.33
N ALA A 110 2.71 -5.99 26.33
CA ALA A 110 3.93 -6.78 26.13
C ALA A 110 3.68 -7.81 25.01
N ILE A 111 4.64 -7.92 24.08
CA ILE A 111 4.56 -8.86 22.95
C ILE A 111 4.59 -10.28 23.52
N THR A 112 3.40 -10.85 23.73
CA THR A 112 3.21 -12.21 24.21
C THR A 112 2.97 -13.12 23.01
N ILE A 113 3.34 -14.40 23.07
CA ILE A 113 3.08 -15.36 21.99
C ILE A 113 1.58 -15.43 21.66
N THR A 114 0.71 -15.28 22.67
CA THR A 114 -0.74 -15.15 22.49
C THR A 114 -1.12 -13.88 21.74
N GLY A 115 -0.44 -12.75 21.98
CA GLY A 115 -0.63 -11.50 21.24
C GLY A 115 -0.16 -11.59 19.79
N MET A 116 0.92 -12.33 19.50
CA MET A 116 1.35 -12.61 18.12
C MET A 116 0.34 -13.48 17.39
N LEU A 117 -0.16 -14.54 18.03
CA LEU A 117 -1.22 -15.40 17.49
C LEU A 117 -2.53 -14.63 17.27
N GLU A 118 -2.88 -13.72 18.19
CA GLU A 118 -4.04 -12.85 18.04
C GLU A 118 -3.86 -11.86 16.88
N GLN A 119 -2.66 -11.30 16.72
CA GLN A 119 -2.37 -10.40 15.60
C GLN A 119 -2.44 -11.13 14.26
N ILE A 120 -1.92 -12.35 14.17
CA ILE A 120 -2.07 -13.22 13.00
C ILE A 120 -3.56 -13.56 12.79
N GLY A 121 -4.28 -13.92 13.85
CA GLY A 121 -5.71 -14.24 13.78
C GLY A 121 -6.56 -13.09 13.28
N ARG A 122 -6.32 -11.86 13.78
CA ARG A 122 -6.98 -10.64 13.29
C ARG A 122 -6.59 -10.32 11.85
N ALA A 123 -5.32 -10.51 11.47
CA ALA A 123 -4.87 -10.33 10.09
C ALA A 123 -5.57 -11.31 9.14
N VAL A 124 -5.65 -12.59 9.50
CA VAL A 124 -6.34 -13.64 8.73
C VAL A 124 -7.84 -13.38 8.66
N ALA A 125 -8.47 -12.97 9.76
CA ALA A 125 -9.88 -12.59 9.76
C ALA A 125 -10.16 -11.38 8.85
N GLY A 126 -9.23 -10.42 8.78
CA GLY A 126 -9.29 -9.27 7.87
C GLY A 126 -9.17 -9.62 6.39
N VAL A 127 -8.57 -10.78 6.05
CA VAL A 127 -8.49 -11.27 4.66
C VAL A 127 -9.88 -11.47 4.06
N GLY A 128 -10.84 -11.96 4.85
CA GLY A 128 -12.23 -12.14 4.41
C GLY A 128 -12.88 -10.84 3.90
N GLY A 129 -12.63 -9.72 4.59
CA GLY A 129 -13.10 -8.40 4.16
C GLY A 129 -12.47 -7.94 2.84
N THR A 130 -11.19 -8.28 2.61
CA THR A 130 -10.52 -7.97 1.34
C THR A 130 -11.13 -8.76 0.19
N PHE A 131 -11.39 -10.06 0.36
CA PHE A 131 -12.05 -10.87 -0.66
C PHE A 131 -13.47 -10.37 -0.96
N ALA A 132 -14.24 -10.01 0.07
CA ALA A 132 -15.57 -9.43 -0.13
C ALA A 132 -15.50 -8.13 -0.96
N GLY A 133 -14.55 -7.24 -0.67
CA GLY A 133 -14.35 -6.01 -1.45
C GLY A 133 -13.96 -6.26 -2.91
N LEU A 134 -13.13 -7.28 -3.18
CA LEU A 134 -12.79 -7.66 -4.55
C LEU A 134 -14.00 -8.22 -5.32
N ILE A 135 -14.84 -9.03 -4.66
CA ILE A 135 -16.07 -9.58 -5.26
C ILE A 135 -17.08 -8.47 -5.54
N ASP A 136 -17.27 -7.54 -4.60
CA ASP A 136 -18.15 -6.38 -4.77
C ASP A 136 -17.70 -5.51 -5.96
N MET A 137 -16.40 -5.17 -6.02
CA MET A 137 -15.83 -4.40 -7.12
C MET A 137 -15.95 -5.14 -8.46
N LEU A 138 -15.70 -6.45 -8.49
CA LEU A 138 -15.88 -7.25 -9.70
C LEU A 138 -17.34 -7.20 -10.17
N GLY A 139 -18.30 -7.41 -9.26
CA GLY A 139 -19.73 -7.33 -9.56
C GLY A 139 -20.13 -5.95 -10.09
N ALA A 140 -19.63 -4.89 -9.46
CA ALA A 140 -19.92 -3.52 -9.87
C ALA A 140 -19.33 -3.16 -11.24
N VAL A 141 -18.09 -3.59 -11.54
CA VAL A 141 -17.47 -3.40 -12.87
C VAL A 141 -18.21 -4.18 -13.95
N LEU A 142 -18.64 -5.42 -13.66
CA LEU A 142 -19.44 -6.22 -14.59
C LEU A 142 -20.81 -5.58 -14.85
N ALA A 143 -21.48 -5.09 -13.80
CA ALA A 143 -22.76 -4.40 -13.93
C ALA A 143 -22.62 -3.10 -14.74
N ALA A 144 -21.60 -2.29 -14.47
CA ALA A 144 -21.30 -1.08 -15.24
C ALA A 144 -20.95 -1.40 -16.70
N GLY A 145 -20.18 -2.45 -16.94
CA GLY A 145 -19.86 -2.94 -18.28
C GLY A 145 -21.10 -3.38 -19.05
N ALA A 146 -22.01 -4.13 -18.41
CA ALA A 146 -23.28 -4.54 -19.00
C ALA A 146 -24.18 -3.33 -19.29
N HIS A 147 -24.24 -2.36 -18.37
CA HIS A 147 -25.01 -1.12 -18.56
C HIS A 147 -24.52 -0.33 -19.78
N VAL A 148 -23.20 -0.17 -19.91
CA VAL A 148 -22.56 0.51 -21.05
C VAL A 148 -22.77 -0.24 -22.37
N LEU A 149 -22.77 -1.58 -22.35
CA LEU A 149 -23.10 -2.38 -23.55
C LEU A 149 -24.54 -2.14 -24.03
N ILE A 150 -25.48 -1.95 -23.09
CA ILE A 150 -26.88 -1.65 -23.40
C ILE A 150 -27.06 -0.18 -23.82
N HIS A 151 -26.29 0.75 -23.23
CA HIS A 151 -26.36 2.18 -23.49
C HIS A 151 -25.01 2.78 -23.94
N PRO A 152 -24.50 2.44 -25.14
CA PRO A 152 -23.14 2.80 -25.57
C PRO A 152 -22.88 4.32 -25.66
N ARG A 153 -23.93 5.15 -25.68
CA ARG A 153 -23.80 6.62 -25.68
C ARG A 153 -23.37 7.20 -24.32
N SER A 154 -23.49 6.45 -23.22
CA SER A 154 -22.98 6.91 -21.91
C SER A 154 -21.47 6.75 -21.78
N PHE A 155 -20.84 5.95 -22.66
CA PHE A 155 -19.43 5.61 -22.56
C PHE A 155 -18.50 6.72 -23.05
N ARG A 156 -17.50 7.04 -22.22
CA ARG A 156 -16.50 8.09 -22.49
C ARG A 156 -15.25 7.51 -23.15
N LEU A 157 -15.33 7.18 -24.44
CA LEU A 157 -14.21 6.64 -25.23
C LEU A 157 -12.93 7.49 -25.14
N THR A 158 -13.08 8.82 -25.10
CA THR A 158 -11.95 9.76 -24.99
C THR A 158 -11.13 9.54 -23.72
N SER A 159 -11.78 9.21 -22.60
CA SER A 159 -11.11 8.88 -21.34
C SER A 159 -10.36 7.55 -21.43
N THR A 160 -10.97 6.52 -22.04
CA THR A 160 -10.31 5.22 -22.24
C THR A 160 -9.06 5.35 -23.09
N VAL A 161 -9.12 6.10 -24.20
CA VAL A 161 -7.95 6.33 -25.08
C VAL A 161 -6.85 7.08 -24.33
N HIS A 162 -7.20 8.10 -23.54
CA HIS A 162 -6.23 8.83 -22.74
C HIS A 162 -5.51 7.92 -21.72
N HIS A 163 -6.26 7.08 -21.01
CA HIS A 163 -5.67 6.12 -20.07
C HIS A 163 -4.85 5.05 -20.79
N MET A 164 -5.29 4.59 -21.96
CA MET A 164 -4.54 3.62 -22.77
C MET A 164 -3.21 4.19 -23.24
N GLU A 165 -3.16 5.44 -23.68
CA GLU A 165 -1.91 6.13 -24.02
C GLU A 165 -0.96 6.20 -22.81
N GLN A 166 -1.47 6.60 -21.64
CA GLN A 166 -0.66 6.70 -20.42
C GLN A 166 -0.12 5.35 -19.94
N VAL A 167 -0.91 4.28 -20.04
CA VAL A 167 -0.50 2.92 -19.66
C VAL A 167 0.45 2.36 -20.69
N CYS A 168 0.07 2.29 -21.96
CA CYS A 168 0.88 1.69 -23.02
C CYS A 168 2.15 2.50 -23.26
N TRP A 169 2.03 3.72 -23.79
CA TRP A 169 3.15 4.46 -24.38
C TRP A 169 4.27 4.71 -23.37
N ARG A 170 3.90 5.13 -22.17
CA ARG A 170 4.88 5.42 -21.11
C ARG A 170 5.43 4.14 -20.44
N ALA A 171 4.80 2.97 -20.61
CA ALA A 171 5.33 1.71 -20.05
C ALA A 171 6.30 1.02 -21.00
N VAL A 172 6.15 1.21 -22.32
CA VAL A 172 6.94 0.49 -23.34
C VAL A 172 8.45 0.52 -23.06
N PRO A 173 9.10 1.66 -22.78
CA PRO A 173 10.57 1.69 -22.65
C PRO A 173 11.09 0.84 -21.50
N ILE A 174 10.41 0.89 -20.35
CA ILE A 174 10.79 0.14 -19.15
C ILE A 174 10.53 -1.35 -19.38
N ILE A 175 9.39 -1.70 -19.99
CA ILE A 175 9.02 -3.09 -20.27
C ILE A 175 10.01 -3.74 -21.23
N VAL A 176 10.29 -3.09 -22.37
CA VAL A 176 11.23 -3.59 -23.38
C VAL A 176 12.62 -3.78 -22.77
N LEU A 177 13.11 -2.80 -22.00
CA LEU A 177 14.43 -2.87 -21.39
C LEU A 177 14.53 -4.04 -20.39
N ILE A 178 13.58 -4.17 -19.46
CA ILE A 178 13.61 -5.19 -18.42
C ILE A 178 13.44 -6.59 -19.02
N THR A 179 12.48 -6.75 -19.93
CA THR A 179 12.24 -8.06 -20.57
C THR A 179 13.39 -8.48 -21.47
N PHE A 180 14.02 -7.54 -22.19
CA PHE A 180 15.25 -7.80 -22.93
C PHE A 180 16.37 -8.31 -22.02
N LEU A 181 16.65 -7.62 -20.91
CA LEU A 181 17.69 -8.01 -19.96
C LEU A 181 17.40 -9.37 -19.32
N ILE A 182 16.14 -9.63 -18.96
CA ILE A 182 15.75 -10.93 -18.40
C ILE A 182 15.88 -12.04 -19.45
N GLY A 183 15.52 -11.78 -20.71
CA GLY A 183 15.76 -12.70 -21.82
C GLY A 183 17.24 -13.06 -21.99
N CYS A 184 18.13 -12.06 -21.91
CA CYS A 184 19.58 -12.28 -21.90
C CYS A 184 20.01 -13.19 -20.75
N ILE A 185 19.53 -12.91 -19.53
CA ILE A 185 19.88 -13.69 -18.33
C ILE A 185 19.40 -15.13 -18.45
N ILE A 186 18.15 -15.35 -18.89
CA ILE A 186 17.58 -16.68 -19.05
C ILE A 186 18.36 -17.48 -20.09
N ALA A 187 18.69 -16.88 -21.24
CA ALA A 187 19.49 -17.54 -22.26
C ALA A 187 20.89 -17.90 -21.75
N GLN A 188 21.57 -16.99 -21.06
CA GLN A 188 22.91 -17.25 -20.51
C GLN A 188 22.90 -18.41 -19.51
N GLN A 189 21.95 -18.40 -18.57
CA GLN A 189 21.80 -19.48 -17.59
C GLN A 189 21.42 -20.79 -18.26
N GLY A 190 20.51 -20.75 -19.23
CA GLY A 190 20.15 -21.90 -20.06
C GLY A 190 21.37 -22.54 -20.70
N ILE A 191 22.18 -21.75 -21.42
CA ILE A 191 23.40 -22.25 -22.10
C ILE A 191 24.35 -22.90 -21.08
N PHE A 192 24.58 -22.24 -19.94
CA PHE A 192 25.45 -22.79 -18.90
C PHE A 192 24.97 -24.16 -18.39
N HIS A 193 23.65 -24.36 -18.26
CA HIS A 193 23.07 -25.63 -17.81
C HIS A 193 23.07 -26.69 -18.92
N PHE A 194 22.62 -26.37 -20.13
CA PHE A 194 22.52 -27.32 -21.24
C PHE A 194 23.87 -27.75 -21.80
N ARG A 195 24.91 -26.90 -21.67
CA ARG A 195 26.28 -27.22 -22.10
C ARG A 195 26.89 -28.41 -21.38
N ARG A 196 26.46 -28.67 -20.15
CA ARG A 196 26.87 -29.88 -19.40
C ARG A 196 26.37 -31.17 -20.02
N PHE A 197 25.32 -31.10 -20.83
CA PHE A 197 24.71 -32.22 -21.53
C PHE A 197 25.02 -32.22 -23.03
N GLY A 198 25.87 -31.31 -23.51
CA GLY A 198 26.16 -31.14 -24.95
C GLY A 198 24.96 -30.69 -25.78
N ALA A 199 24.01 -30.00 -25.15
CA ALA A 199 22.66 -29.75 -25.67
C ALA A 199 22.35 -28.24 -25.81
N ASP A 200 23.35 -27.41 -26.10
CA ASP A 200 23.28 -25.93 -26.10
C ASP A 200 22.13 -25.38 -26.97
N ILE A 201 21.79 -26.07 -28.06
CA ILE A 201 20.71 -25.67 -28.98
C ILE A 201 19.31 -25.73 -28.36
N PHE A 202 19.08 -26.57 -27.35
CA PHE A 202 17.78 -26.71 -26.66
C PHE A 202 17.44 -25.51 -25.76
N VAL A 203 18.41 -24.61 -25.54
CA VAL A 203 18.16 -23.33 -24.88
C VAL A 203 17.12 -22.51 -25.64
N VAL A 204 17.11 -22.60 -26.98
CA VAL A 204 16.17 -21.87 -27.83
C VAL A 204 14.73 -22.35 -27.56
N ASP A 205 14.55 -23.66 -27.41
CA ASP A 205 13.25 -24.27 -27.09
C ASP A 205 12.77 -23.81 -25.72
N MET A 206 13.65 -23.90 -24.71
CA MET A 206 13.35 -23.44 -23.36
C MET A 206 12.97 -21.96 -23.35
N LEU A 207 13.78 -21.10 -23.99
CA LEU A 207 13.54 -19.67 -24.04
C LEU A 207 12.22 -19.35 -24.74
N GLY A 208 11.97 -19.93 -25.91
CA GLY A 208 10.75 -19.73 -26.69
C GLY A 208 9.49 -20.06 -25.91
N VAL A 209 9.44 -21.28 -25.37
CA VAL A 209 8.28 -21.77 -24.62
C VAL A 209 8.07 -21.00 -23.32
N LEU A 210 9.14 -20.80 -22.53
CA LEU A 210 9.06 -20.16 -21.22
C LEU A 210 8.66 -18.68 -21.31
N VAL A 211 9.23 -17.95 -22.27
CA VAL A 211 8.94 -16.52 -22.46
C VAL A 211 7.50 -16.32 -22.94
N LEU A 212 7.02 -17.14 -23.87
CA LEU A 212 5.69 -16.96 -24.44
C LEU A 212 4.56 -17.41 -23.52
N ARG A 213 4.74 -18.50 -22.76
CA ARG A 213 3.68 -19.07 -21.91
C ARG A 213 3.57 -18.44 -20.54
N GLU A 214 4.70 -18.08 -19.94
CA GLU A 214 4.78 -17.75 -18.51
C GLU A 214 5.44 -16.38 -18.31
N ILE A 215 6.75 -16.31 -18.55
CA ILE A 215 7.59 -15.21 -18.06
C ILE A 215 7.27 -13.89 -18.73
N GLY A 216 6.96 -13.87 -20.03
CA GLY A 216 6.66 -12.64 -20.75
C GLY A 216 5.44 -11.92 -20.20
N VAL A 217 4.35 -12.66 -19.97
CA VAL A 217 3.09 -12.09 -19.46
C VAL A 217 3.20 -11.78 -17.97
N LEU A 218 3.80 -12.68 -17.18
CA LEU A 218 3.95 -12.52 -15.73
C LEU A 218 4.78 -11.27 -15.38
N LEU A 219 5.93 -11.07 -16.03
CA LEU A 219 6.79 -9.91 -15.78
C LEU A 219 6.10 -8.59 -16.13
N VAL A 220 5.41 -8.57 -17.28
CA VAL A 220 4.66 -7.40 -17.71
C VAL A 220 3.52 -7.09 -16.75
N ALA A 221 2.79 -8.11 -16.29
CA ALA A 221 1.73 -7.97 -15.30
C ALA A 221 2.26 -7.40 -13.97
N ILE A 222 3.39 -7.93 -13.46
CA ILE A 222 4.04 -7.44 -12.24
C ILE A 222 4.45 -5.96 -12.38
N MET A 223 5.08 -5.60 -13.51
CA MET A 223 5.48 -4.21 -13.77
C MET A 223 4.28 -3.26 -13.88
N VAL A 224 3.21 -3.70 -14.55
CA VAL A 224 1.99 -2.90 -14.72
C VAL A 224 1.24 -2.75 -13.39
N ALA A 225 1.23 -3.77 -12.53
CA ALA A 225 0.72 -3.67 -11.17
C ALA A 225 1.50 -2.61 -10.36
N GLY A 226 2.83 -2.64 -10.45
CA GLY A 226 3.71 -1.69 -9.78
C GLY A 226 3.56 -0.26 -10.27
N ARG A 227 3.48 -0.03 -11.58
CA ARG A 227 3.45 1.31 -12.17
C ARG A 227 2.04 1.87 -12.35
N SER A 228 1.19 1.17 -13.10
CA SER A 228 -0.14 1.65 -13.47
C SER A 228 -1.15 1.38 -12.37
N GLY A 229 -1.07 0.23 -11.70
CA GLY A 229 -1.91 -0.08 -10.54
C GLY A 229 -1.72 0.91 -9.39
N SER A 230 -0.46 1.22 -9.04
CA SER A 230 -0.16 2.23 -8.01
C SER A 230 -0.62 3.64 -8.43
N ALA A 231 -0.41 4.04 -9.68
CA ALA A 231 -0.88 5.32 -10.19
C ALA A 231 -2.40 5.45 -10.13
N TYR A 232 -3.15 4.42 -10.53
CA TYR A 232 -4.61 4.42 -10.45
C TYR A 232 -5.11 4.46 -9.01
N THR A 233 -4.44 3.75 -8.10
CA THR A 233 -4.72 3.80 -6.66
C THR A 233 -4.51 5.22 -6.12
N ALA A 234 -3.38 5.84 -6.47
CA ALA A 234 -3.03 7.18 -6.03
C ALA A 234 -4.00 8.25 -6.59
N GLU A 235 -4.38 8.13 -7.87
CA GLU A 235 -5.36 9.02 -8.49
C GLU A 235 -6.73 8.89 -7.83
N LEU A 236 -7.29 7.68 -7.74
CA LEU A 236 -8.59 7.44 -7.10
C LEU A 236 -8.59 7.85 -5.63
N GLY A 237 -7.52 7.52 -4.90
CA GLY A 237 -7.36 7.90 -3.50
C GLY A 237 -7.28 9.42 -3.31
N SER A 238 -6.54 10.13 -4.17
CA SER A 238 -6.46 11.59 -4.15
C SER A 238 -7.82 12.24 -4.47
N MET A 239 -8.56 11.69 -5.44
CA MET A 239 -9.92 12.15 -5.76
C MET A 239 -10.86 11.93 -4.58
N LYS A 240 -10.75 10.79 -3.88
CA LYS A 240 -11.53 10.49 -2.68
C LYS A 240 -11.21 11.46 -1.54
N MET A 241 -9.93 11.73 -1.29
CA MET A 241 -9.50 12.70 -0.26
C MET A 241 -9.99 14.12 -0.52
N ARG A 242 -10.15 14.50 -1.79
CA ARG A 242 -10.68 15.81 -2.21
C ARG A 242 -12.20 15.83 -2.39
N GLU A 243 -12.89 14.77 -1.96
CA GLU A 243 -14.35 14.61 -2.09
C GLU A 243 -14.87 14.71 -3.54
N GLU A 244 -14.00 14.56 -4.54
CA GLU A 244 -14.38 14.63 -5.96
C GLU A 244 -15.29 13.46 -6.36
N ILE A 245 -15.09 12.29 -5.73
CA ILE A 245 -15.93 11.09 -5.96
C ILE A 245 -17.33 11.30 -5.38
N ASP A 246 -17.44 11.91 -4.20
CA ASP A 246 -18.75 12.16 -3.58
C ASP A 246 -19.48 13.29 -4.31
N ALA A 247 -18.76 14.30 -4.80
CA ALA A 247 -19.31 15.32 -5.68
C ALA A 247 -19.88 14.74 -6.98
N LEU A 248 -19.24 13.73 -7.58
CA LEU A 248 -19.79 13.04 -8.76
C LEU A 248 -21.11 12.33 -8.44
N ARG A 249 -21.20 11.68 -7.28
CA ARG A 249 -22.43 11.01 -6.83
C ARG A 249 -23.57 12.00 -6.60
N THR A 250 -23.30 13.18 -6.02
CA THR A 250 -24.34 14.21 -5.83
C THR A 250 -24.81 14.83 -7.14
N MET A 251 -23.96 14.85 -8.18
CA MET A 251 -24.34 15.22 -9.55
C MET A 251 -25.13 14.13 -10.30
N GLY A 252 -25.38 12.97 -9.68
CA GLY A 252 -26.13 11.87 -10.27
C GLY A 252 -25.32 10.97 -11.21
N PHE A 253 -24.00 11.07 -11.21
CA PHE A 253 -23.13 10.18 -11.97
C PHE A 253 -22.68 8.98 -11.13
N ASP A 254 -22.63 7.80 -11.73
CA ASP A 254 -22.00 6.63 -11.13
C ASP A 254 -20.46 6.72 -11.29
N PRO A 255 -19.68 6.82 -10.18
CA PRO A 255 -18.23 6.86 -10.25
C PRO A 255 -17.62 5.61 -10.88
N ILE A 256 -18.29 4.46 -10.80
CA ILE A 256 -17.78 3.20 -11.34
C ILE A 256 -17.78 3.26 -12.88
N GLU A 257 -18.88 3.73 -13.46
CA GLU A 257 -19.01 3.90 -14.91
C GLU A 257 -18.08 5.00 -15.44
N VAL A 258 -17.94 6.12 -14.72
CA VAL A 258 -17.21 7.31 -15.21
C VAL A 258 -15.70 7.24 -14.94
N LEU A 259 -15.25 6.65 -13.82
CA LEU A 259 -13.85 6.67 -13.39
C LEU A 259 -13.16 5.30 -13.48
N ILE A 260 -13.86 4.23 -13.12
CA ILE A 260 -13.25 2.89 -12.96
C ILE A 260 -13.25 2.16 -14.30
N LEU A 261 -14.41 2.10 -14.97
CA LEU A 261 -14.58 1.33 -16.21
C LEU A 261 -13.61 1.77 -17.34
N PRO A 262 -13.37 3.08 -17.61
CA PRO A 262 -12.41 3.48 -18.64
C PRO A 262 -10.97 3.05 -18.33
N ARG A 263 -10.55 3.13 -17.06
CA ARG A 263 -9.23 2.69 -16.58
C ARG A 263 -9.07 1.18 -16.68
N MET A 264 -10.10 0.44 -16.28
CA MET A 264 -10.16 -1.03 -16.39
C MET A 264 -10.00 -1.48 -17.85
N LEU A 265 -10.79 -0.91 -18.76
CA LEU A 265 -10.72 -1.24 -20.18
C LEU A 265 -9.36 -0.87 -20.78
N ALA A 266 -8.82 0.30 -20.44
CA ALA A 266 -7.48 0.69 -20.87
C ALA A 266 -6.42 -0.33 -20.41
N LEU A 267 -6.48 -0.80 -19.17
CA LEU A 267 -5.53 -1.77 -18.63
C LEU A 267 -5.67 -3.15 -19.29
N VAL A 268 -6.91 -3.63 -19.47
CA VAL A 268 -7.23 -4.91 -20.11
C VAL A 268 -6.78 -4.96 -21.57
N LEU A 269 -6.89 -3.85 -22.29
CA LEU A 269 -6.41 -3.74 -23.67
C LEU A 269 -4.90 -3.51 -23.74
N ALA A 270 -4.33 -2.79 -22.78
CA ALA A 270 -2.90 -2.48 -22.76
C ALA A 270 -2.03 -3.69 -22.43
N LEU A 271 -2.42 -4.52 -21.45
CA LEU A 271 -1.56 -5.60 -20.96
C LEU A 271 -1.18 -6.63 -22.05
N PRO A 272 -2.10 -7.11 -22.91
CA PRO A 272 -1.75 -8.03 -23.99
C PRO A 272 -0.76 -7.42 -25.00
N ILE A 273 -0.94 -6.14 -25.33
CA ILE A 273 -0.04 -5.41 -26.24
C ILE A 273 1.36 -5.32 -25.62
N LEU A 274 1.44 -4.96 -24.34
CA LEU A 274 2.70 -4.86 -23.61
C LEU A 274 3.36 -6.23 -23.41
N ALA A 275 2.58 -7.28 -23.16
CA ALA A 275 3.06 -8.66 -23.02
C ALA A 275 3.67 -9.17 -24.33
N PHE A 276 3.03 -8.88 -25.47
CA PHE A 276 3.58 -9.19 -26.78
C PHE A 276 4.92 -8.48 -27.02
N LEU A 277 4.99 -7.16 -26.78
CA LEU A 277 6.23 -6.40 -26.92
C LEU A 277 7.33 -6.90 -25.99
N GLY A 278 6.98 -7.23 -24.75
CA GLY A 278 7.91 -7.80 -23.76
C GLY A 278 8.44 -9.16 -24.18
N ALA A 279 7.58 -10.05 -24.71
CA ALA A 279 8.00 -11.34 -25.22
C ALA A 279 8.97 -11.19 -26.40
N MET A 280 8.67 -10.30 -27.35
CA MET A 280 9.57 -10.03 -28.48
C MET A 280 10.93 -9.49 -28.03
N ALA A 281 10.95 -8.56 -27.07
CA ALA A 281 12.19 -8.02 -26.51
C ALA A 281 13.01 -9.09 -25.77
N ALA A 282 12.35 -9.96 -25.00
CA ALA A 282 13.00 -11.08 -24.30
C ALA A 282 13.59 -12.12 -25.26
N LEU A 283 12.85 -12.49 -26.32
CA LEU A 283 13.36 -13.40 -27.36
C LEU A 283 14.55 -12.80 -28.10
N TYR A 284 14.50 -11.51 -28.41
CA TYR A 284 15.61 -10.79 -29.04
C TYR A 284 16.86 -10.75 -28.14
N GLY A 285 16.69 -10.42 -26.85
CA GLY A 285 17.79 -10.44 -25.88
C GLY A 285 18.40 -11.83 -25.69
N GLY A 286 17.55 -12.85 -25.57
CA GLY A 286 18.03 -14.22 -25.46
C GLY A 286 18.71 -14.72 -26.73
N GLY A 287 18.22 -14.33 -27.92
CA GLY A 287 18.86 -14.62 -29.20
C GLY A 287 20.24 -13.96 -29.35
N LEU A 288 20.39 -12.71 -28.89
CA LEU A 288 21.67 -12.01 -28.87
C LEU A 288 22.70 -12.75 -28.01
N VAL A 289 22.30 -13.22 -26.82
CA VAL A 289 23.18 -14.01 -25.94
C VAL A 289 23.46 -15.40 -26.51
N ALA A 290 22.47 -16.07 -27.10
CA ALA A 290 22.65 -17.35 -27.78
C ALA A 290 23.69 -17.26 -28.90
N TRP A 291 23.71 -16.15 -29.64
CA TRP A 291 24.72 -15.89 -30.65
C TRP A 291 26.09 -15.58 -30.06
N LEU A 292 26.19 -14.56 -29.20
CA LEU A 292 27.49 -14.06 -28.72
C LEU A 292 28.18 -14.99 -27.70
N TYR A 293 27.42 -15.68 -26.86
CA TYR A 293 27.93 -16.55 -25.79
C TYR A 293 27.74 -18.04 -26.08
N GLY A 294 26.62 -18.39 -26.74
CA GLY A 294 26.29 -19.77 -27.08
C GLY A 294 26.94 -20.27 -28.37
N GLY A 295 27.37 -19.36 -29.26
CA GLY A 295 27.88 -19.71 -30.58
C GLY A 295 26.79 -20.25 -31.52
N VAL A 296 25.52 -19.99 -31.24
CA VAL A 296 24.39 -20.40 -32.07
C VAL A 296 24.18 -19.35 -33.16
N ASP A 297 24.27 -19.75 -34.44
CA ASP A 297 24.02 -18.84 -35.55
C ASP A 297 22.58 -18.29 -35.53
N PRO A 298 22.36 -17.01 -35.85
CA PRO A 298 21.02 -16.40 -35.82
C PRO A 298 19.99 -17.11 -36.69
N GLU A 299 20.42 -17.68 -37.83
CA GLU A 299 19.55 -18.47 -38.71
C GLU A 299 19.11 -19.78 -38.06
N ALA A 300 20.06 -20.49 -37.41
CA ALA A 300 19.75 -21.70 -36.65
C ALA A 300 18.85 -21.41 -35.45
N PHE A 301 19.05 -20.28 -34.78
CA PHE A 301 18.19 -19.82 -33.70
C PHE A 301 16.75 -19.60 -34.20
N LEU A 302 16.56 -18.87 -35.30
CA LEU A 302 15.22 -18.60 -35.84
C LEU A 302 14.51 -19.86 -36.32
N LEU A 303 15.24 -20.77 -36.98
CA LEU A 303 14.69 -22.05 -37.42
C LEU A 303 14.23 -22.88 -36.23
N ARG A 304 15.10 -23.00 -35.20
CA ARG A 304 14.78 -23.77 -34.00
C ARG A 304 13.64 -23.16 -33.19
N LEU A 305 13.62 -21.84 -33.08
CA LEU A 305 12.57 -21.09 -32.41
C LEU A 305 11.20 -21.33 -33.09
N ARG A 306 11.17 -21.35 -34.43
CA ARG A 306 9.96 -21.66 -35.19
C ARG A 306 9.48 -23.09 -34.94
N ASP A 307 10.39 -24.05 -34.88
CA ASP A 307 10.04 -25.46 -34.64
C ASP A 307 9.57 -25.71 -33.19
N ALA A 308 10.10 -24.95 -32.23
CA ALA A 308 9.77 -25.10 -30.81
C ALA A 308 8.47 -24.39 -30.38
N ILE A 309 8.06 -23.34 -31.09
CA ILE A 309 6.88 -22.55 -30.74
C ILE A 309 5.65 -23.04 -31.53
N SER A 310 4.69 -23.62 -30.82
CA SER A 310 3.31 -23.74 -31.33
C SER A 310 2.58 -22.40 -31.17
N ILE A 311 1.60 -22.14 -32.04
CA ILE A 311 0.62 -21.05 -31.89
C ILE A 311 -0.07 -21.15 -30.52
N ASP A 312 -0.27 -22.36 -30.01
CA ASP A 312 -0.90 -22.59 -28.70
C ASP A 312 -0.11 -21.95 -27.56
N HIS A 313 1.23 -22.02 -27.60
CA HIS A 313 2.08 -21.40 -26.58
C HIS A 313 1.88 -19.88 -26.51
N PHE A 314 1.69 -19.26 -27.67
CA PHE A 314 1.43 -17.83 -27.75
C PHE A 314 0.01 -17.48 -27.28
N ILE A 315 -0.99 -18.26 -27.69
CA ILE A 315 -2.39 -18.06 -27.28
C ILE A 315 -2.54 -18.21 -25.77
N VAL A 316 -1.92 -19.23 -25.16
CA VAL A 316 -1.92 -19.46 -23.70
C VAL A 316 -1.42 -18.22 -22.97
N GLY A 317 -0.29 -17.64 -23.39
CA GLY A 317 0.24 -16.43 -22.78
C GLY A 317 -0.70 -15.22 -22.94
N ILE A 318 -1.14 -14.95 -24.17
CA ILE A 318 -1.98 -13.77 -24.47
C ILE A 318 -3.34 -13.84 -23.77
N VAL A 319 -3.96 -15.01 -23.67
CA VAL A 319 -5.28 -15.18 -23.02
C VAL A 319 -5.21 -14.90 -21.51
N LYS A 320 -4.08 -15.17 -20.85
CA LYS A 320 -3.87 -14.83 -19.43
C LYS A 320 -3.83 -13.31 -19.21
N ALA A 321 -3.28 -12.55 -20.16
CA ALA A 321 -2.99 -11.13 -19.97
C ALA A 321 -4.23 -10.26 -19.65
N PRO A 322 -5.38 -10.36 -20.37
CA PRO A 322 -6.60 -9.64 -20.01
C PRO A 322 -7.10 -9.93 -18.60
N VAL A 323 -6.99 -11.19 -18.16
CA VAL A 323 -7.46 -11.62 -16.83
C VAL A 323 -6.55 -11.05 -15.75
N MET A 324 -5.23 -11.12 -15.93
CA MET A 324 -4.27 -10.49 -15.02
C MET A 324 -4.47 -8.97 -14.94
N ALA A 325 -4.73 -8.32 -16.07
CA ALA A 325 -5.02 -6.89 -16.11
C ALA A 325 -6.29 -6.54 -15.33
N ALA A 326 -7.36 -7.33 -15.49
CA ALA A 326 -8.59 -7.15 -14.74
C ALA A 326 -8.35 -7.27 -13.22
N VAL A 327 -7.60 -8.28 -12.80
CA VAL A 327 -7.22 -8.48 -11.38
C VAL A 327 -6.45 -7.26 -10.85
N ILE A 328 -5.43 -6.80 -11.57
CA ILE A 328 -4.63 -5.62 -11.19
C ILE A 328 -5.53 -4.39 -11.03
N GLY A 329 -6.40 -4.15 -12.01
CA GLY A 329 -7.28 -2.98 -12.01
C GLY A 329 -8.31 -3.03 -10.87
N ILE A 330 -8.90 -4.19 -10.60
CA ILE A 330 -9.84 -4.38 -9.48
C ILE A 330 -9.15 -4.09 -8.15
N VAL A 331 -7.95 -4.67 -7.93
CA VAL A 331 -7.18 -4.43 -6.71
C VAL A 331 -6.85 -2.94 -6.55
N ALA A 332 -6.38 -2.28 -7.62
CA ALA A 332 -6.06 -0.85 -7.59
C ALA A 332 -7.28 0.03 -7.28
N CYS A 333 -8.45 -0.33 -7.82
CA CYS A 333 -9.68 0.42 -7.57
C CYS A 333 -10.20 0.21 -6.15
N VAL A 334 -10.14 -1.02 -5.62
CA VAL A 334 -10.53 -1.31 -4.23
C VAL A 334 -9.66 -0.54 -3.25
N GLU A 335 -8.34 -0.58 -3.43
CA GLU A 335 -7.42 0.15 -2.55
C GLU A 335 -7.55 1.67 -2.71
N GLY A 336 -7.73 2.17 -3.94
CA GLY A 336 -7.92 3.59 -4.20
C GLY A 336 -9.19 4.14 -3.55
N LEU A 337 -10.28 3.38 -3.61
CA LEU A 337 -11.52 3.73 -2.92
C LEU A 337 -11.47 3.47 -1.40
N ALA A 338 -10.47 2.78 -0.87
CA ALA A 338 -10.34 2.51 0.56
C ALA A 338 -9.63 3.65 1.32
N VAL A 339 -8.91 4.54 0.63
CA VAL A 339 -8.14 5.65 1.24
C VAL A 339 -8.98 6.50 2.19
N GLN A 340 -8.40 6.84 3.35
CA GLN A 340 -9.02 7.62 4.41
C GLN A 340 -8.31 8.96 4.60
N GLY A 341 -8.82 10.04 3.98
CA GLY A 341 -8.60 11.47 4.29
C GLY A 341 -7.18 12.04 4.47
N SER A 342 -6.13 11.22 4.56
CA SER A 342 -4.77 11.60 4.92
C SER A 342 -3.78 11.11 3.86
N ALA A 343 -2.70 11.88 3.67
CA ALA A 343 -1.64 11.52 2.72
C ALA A 343 -0.91 10.23 3.14
N GLU A 344 -0.86 9.94 4.45
CA GLU A 344 -0.31 8.69 4.97
C GLU A 344 -1.17 7.48 4.55
N SER A 345 -2.50 7.58 4.68
CA SER A 345 -3.41 6.53 4.23
C SER A 345 -3.28 6.28 2.72
N LEU A 346 -3.15 7.35 1.92
CA LEU A 346 -2.91 7.24 0.48
C LEU A 346 -1.65 6.44 0.15
N GLY A 347 -0.54 6.74 0.84
CA GLY A 347 0.72 6.01 0.69
C GLY A 347 0.58 4.53 1.05
N GLN A 348 -0.06 4.24 2.21
CA GLN A 348 -0.28 2.87 2.68
C GLN A 348 -1.11 2.04 1.68
N HIS A 349 -2.23 2.57 1.18
CA HIS A 349 -3.06 1.87 0.20
C HIS A 349 -2.40 1.73 -1.18
N THR A 350 -1.58 2.70 -1.58
CA THR A 350 -0.80 2.61 -2.82
C THR A 350 0.19 1.45 -2.76
N THR A 351 0.93 1.31 -1.65
CA THR A 351 1.82 0.17 -1.44
C THR A 351 1.05 -1.15 -1.32
N ALA A 352 -0.06 -1.16 -0.59
CA ALA A 352 -0.91 -2.34 -0.45
C ALA A 352 -1.46 -2.82 -1.80
N SER A 353 -1.84 -1.90 -2.70
CA SER A 353 -2.29 -2.24 -4.06
C SER A 353 -1.21 -2.96 -4.85
N VAL A 354 0.04 -2.53 -4.77
CA VAL A 354 1.14 -3.17 -5.51
C VAL A 354 1.38 -4.58 -4.97
N VAL A 355 1.46 -4.74 -3.64
CA VAL A 355 1.72 -6.04 -3.01
C VAL A 355 0.57 -7.02 -3.29
N LYS A 356 -0.68 -6.61 -3.07
CA LYS A 356 -1.86 -7.45 -3.34
C LYS A 356 -1.99 -7.76 -4.84
N GLY A 357 -1.74 -6.78 -5.71
CA GLY A 357 -1.79 -6.96 -7.16
C GLY A 357 -0.79 -8.00 -7.64
N ILE A 358 0.47 -7.90 -7.22
CA ILE A 358 1.51 -8.89 -7.55
C ILE A 358 1.15 -10.27 -7.01
N PHE A 359 0.67 -10.36 -5.76
CA PHE A 359 0.25 -11.62 -5.16
C PHE A 359 -0.86 -12.30 -5.97
N PHE A 360 -1.95 -11.59 -6.29
CA PHE A 360 -3.05 -12.17 -7.05
C PHE A 360 -2.67 -12.52 -8.49
N VAL A 361 -1.79 -11.73 -9.13
CA VAL A 361 -1.25 -12.05 -10.45
C VAL A 361 -0.47 -13.38 -10.43
N ILE A 362 0.41 -13.58 -9.45
CA ILE A 362 1.20 -14.82 -9.32
C ILE A 362 0.30 -16.02 -9.02
N VAL A 363 -0.67 -15.87 -8.11
CA VAL A 363 -1.64 -16.93 -7.81
C VAL A 363 -2.44 -17.30 -9.05
N MET A 364 -2.93 -16.30 -9.79
CA MET A 364 -3.70 -16.50 -11.01
C MET A 364 -2.87 -17.17 -12.10
N ASP A 365 -1.60 -16.80 -12.26
CA ASP A 365 -0.68 -17.45 -13.19
C ASP A 365 -0.52 -18.94 -12.88
N GLY A 366 -0.30 -19.29 -11.61
CA GLY A 366 -0.21 -20.68 -11.17
C GLY A 366 -1.50 -21.48 -11.42
N VAL A 367 -2.67 -20.88 -11.19
CA VAL A 367 -3.97 -21.50 -11.50
C VAL A 367 -4.10 -21.75 -13.01
N PHE A 368 -3.74 -20.77 -13.84
CA PHE A 368 -3.76 -20.96 -15.30
C PHE A 368 -2.75 -22.01 -15.75
N ALA A 369 -1.54 -22.05 -15.19
CA ALA A 369 -0.53 -23.04 -15.53
C ALA A 369 -1.04 -24.47 -15.28
N ILE A 370 -1.68 -24.71 -14.14
CA ILE A 370 -2.31 -26.00 -13.82
C ILE A 370 -3.49 -26.30 -14.76
N PHE A 371 -4.33 -25.30 -15.03
CA PHE A 371 -5.47 -25.44 -15.92
C PHE A 371 -5.04 -25.83 -17.35
N PHE A 372 -4.09 -25.11 -17.95
CA PHE A 372 -3.59 -25.38 -19.29
C PHE A 372 -2.87 -26.74 -19.36
N ALA A 373 -2.06 -27.07 -18.35
CA ALA A 373 -1.43 -28.38 -18.24
C ALA A 373 -2.46 -29.53 -18.19
N SER A 374 -3.60 -29.33 -17.51
CA SER A 374 -4.65 -30.36 -17.39
C SER A 374 -5.38 -30.66 -18.71
N ILE A 375 -5.47 -29.68 -19.61
CA ILE A 375 -6.10 -29.82 -20.93
C ILE A 375 -5.10 -30.13 -22.04
N GLY A 376 -3.84 -30.42 -21.67
CA GLY A 376 -2.78 -30.80 -22.59
C GLY A 376 -2.23 -29.65 -23.44
N MET A 377 -2.44 -28.40 -23.01
CA MET A 377 -1.93 -27.19 -23.68
C MET A 377 -0.75 -26.58 -22.97
#